data_AF-A0A352RAS6-F1
#
_entry.id   AF-A0A352RAS6-F1
#
_cell.length_a   1.000
_cell.length_b   1.000
_cell.length_c   1.000
_cell.angle_alpha   90.00
_cell.angle_beta   90.00
_cell.angle_gamma   90.00
#
_symmetry.space_group_name_H-M   'P 1'
#
loop_
_entity.id
_entity.type
_entity.pdbx_description
1 polymer ?
#
loop_
_entity_poly.entity_id
_entity_poly.type
_entity_poly.pdbx_seq_one_letter_code
_entity_poly.pdbx_strand_id
1 'polypeptide(L)'
;MLRELIKNKRRLFFIGLALLGLILVRAFEDDLFYDPFLSFFKTDYQNKPLPDLNCYLLFGNLLLRYALNTFFSLIIIRLLFNERNLMFFSGYLFIFLFVILVIVFFGLLHFSDQPDYLILFYIRRFLIQPLFLVLFIPAFYYQQLTR
;
A
#
# COMPACT_ATOMS: atom_id res chain seq x y z
N MET A 1 -21.90 -9.37 -11.77
CA MET A 1 -20.99 -8.22 -11.59
C MET A 1 -20.04 -7.98 -12.78
N LEU A 2 -19.19 -8.94 -13.19
CA LEU A 2 -18.22 -8.75 -14.29
C LEU A 2 -18.85 -8.38 -15.64
N ARG A 3 -19.99 -8.97 -16.02
CA ARG A 3 -20.69 -8.67 -17.28
C ARG A 3 -21.26 -7.24 -17.33
N GLU A 4 -21.78 -6.74 -16.22
CA GLU A 4 -22.25 -5.34 -16.05
C GLU A 4 -21.07 -4.34 -16.18
N LEU A 5 -19.91 -4.74 -15.67
CA LEU A 5 -18.68 -3.95 -15.66
C LEU A 5 -18.10 -3.79 -17.07
N ILE A 6 -18.06 -4.88 -17.84
CA ILE A 6 -17.63 -4.90 -19.25
C ILE A 6 -18.59 -4.11 -20.14
N LYS A 7 -19.89 -4.11 -19.81
CA LYS A 7 -20.91 -3.34 -20.56
C LYS A 7 -20.69 -1.83 -20.44
N ASN A 8 -20.09 -1.37 -19.35
CA ASN A 8 -19.92 0.05 -19.05
C ASN A 8 -18.48 0.54 -19.32
N LYS A 9 -18.17 0.82 -20.60
CA LYS A 9 -16.82 1.20 -21.08
C LYS A 9 -16.17 2.35 -20.29
N ARG A 10 -16.95 3.33 -19.82
CA ARG A 10 -16.44 4.46 -19.00
C ARG A 10 -15.85 3.99 -17.67
N ARG A 11 -16.54 3.07 -17.00
CA ARG A 11 -16.13 2.51 -15.70
C ARG A 11 -14.84 1.70 -15.83
N LEU A 12 -14.72 0.91 -16.90
CA LEU A 12 -13.50 0.18 -17.23
C LEU A 12 -12.33 1.12 -17.51
N PHE A 13 -12.56 2.20 -18.26
CA PHE A 13 -11.54 3.22 -18.53
C PHE A 13 -11.00 3.86 -17.24
N PHE A 14 -11.87 4.26 -16.30
CA PHE A 14 -11.44 4.83 -15.03
C PHE A 14 -10.70 3.83 -14.14
N ILE A 15 -11.07 2.54 -14.17
CA ILE A 15 -10.30 1.49 -13.46
C ILE A 15 -8.90 1.38 -14.07
N GLY A 16 -8.79 1.36 -15.40
CA GLY A 16 -7.49 1.36 -16.09
C GLY A 16 -6.65 2.58 -15.72
N LEU A 17 -7.25 3.77 -15.64
CA LEU A 17 -6.57 4.99 -15.22
C LEU A 17 -6.09 4.92 -13.78
N ALA A 18 -6.89 4.39 -12.86
CA ALA A 18 -6.49 4.21 -11.46
C ALA A 18 -5.37 3.16 -11.30
N LEU A 19 -5.39 2.09 -12.09
CA LEU A 19 -4.30 1.11 -12.16
C LEU A 19 -3.02 1.74 -12.71
N LEU A 20 -3.11 2.56 -13.76
CA LEU A 20 -1.97 3.33 -14.24
C LEU A 20 -1.43 4.26 -13.16
N GLY A 21 -2.31 4.92 -12.39
CA GLY A 21 -1.92 5.72 -11.22
C GLY A 21 -1.10 4.92 -10.21
N LEU A 22 -1.54 3.70 -9.85
CA LEU A 22 -0.78 2.80 -8.98
C LEU A 22 0.58 2.40 -9.57
N ILE A 23 0.63 2.14 -10.88
CA ILE A 23 1.88 1.81 -11.58
C ILE A 23 2.84 3.00 -11.57
N LEU A 24 2.35 4.22 -11.77
CA LEU A 24 3.18 5.42 -11.72
C LEU A 24 3.74 5.67 -10.32
N VAL A 25 2.94 5.49 -9.26
CA VAL A 25 3.41 5.57 -7.86
C VAL A 25 4.57 4.59 -7.62
N ARG A 26 4.49 3.40 -8.22
CA ARG A 26 5.56 2.38 -8.18
C ARG A 26 6.78 2.76 -9.05
N ALA A 27 6.55 3.27 -10.25
CA ALA A 27 7.62 3.59 -11.20
C ALA A 27 8.50 4.75 -10.71
N PHE A 28 7.88 5.75 -10.08
CA PHE A 28 8.58 6.89 -9.50
C PHE A 28 8.99 6.67 -8.04
N GLU A 29 8.96 5.43 -7.53
CA GLU A 29 9.29 5.13 -6.14
C GLU A 29 10.70 5.61 -5.76
N ASP A 30 11.66 5.46 -6.68
CA ASP A 30 13.08 5.78 -6.47
C ASP A 30 13.39 7.29 -6.57
N ASP A 31 12.62 8.05 -7.35
CA ASP A 31 12.88 9.48 -7.61
C ASP A 31 12.07 10.43 -6.71
N LEU A 32 10.79 10.09 -6.45
CA LEU A 32 9.84 10.97 -5.77
C LEU A 32 9.85 10.84 -4.25
N PHE A 33 10.49 9.80 -3.72
CA PHE A 33 10.36 9.46 -2.31
C PHE A 33 11.68 9.04 -1.67
N TYR A 34 11.93 9.59 -0.49
CA TYR A 34 13.09 9.25 0.31
C TYR A 34 12.90 7.89 0.99
N ASP A 35 13.61 6.85 0.52
CA ASP A 35 13.63 5.52 1.13
C ASP A 35 15.06 4.91 1.14
N PRO A 36 15.89 5.24 2.15
CA PRO A 36 17.26 4.72 2.27
C PRO A 36 17.33 3.20 2.47
N PHE A 37 16.22 2.55 2.84
CA PHE A 37 16.16 1.10 2.91
C PHE A 37 16.28 0.46 1.52
N LEU A 38 15.87 1.17 0.47
CA LEU A 38 15.88 0.66 -0.89
C LEU A 38 17.31 0.41 -1.38
N SER A 39 18.26 1.28 -1.02
CA SER A 39 19.70 1.08 -1.24
C SER A 39 20.34 0.11 -0.24
N PHE A 40 19.87 0.10 1.02
CA PHE A 40 20.39 -0.80 2.06
C PHE A 40 20.15 -2.27 1.73
N PHE A 41 18.91 -2.64 1.37
CA PHE A 41 18.56 -4.02 0.99
C PHE A 41 19.15 -4.47 -0.36
N LYS A 42 19.62 -3.54 -1.21
CA LYS A 42 20.38 -3.85 -2.43
C LYS A 42 21.85 -4.19 -2.14
N THR A 43 22.36 -3.85 -0.95
CA THR A 43 23.74 -4.09 -0.51
C THR A 43 23.78 -5.27 0.48
N ASP A 44 24.96 -5.64 0.98
CA ASP A 44 25.13 -6.68 2.01
C ASP A 44 24.52 -6.25 3.36
N TYR A 45 23.20 -6.37 3.46
CA TYR A 45 22.35 -5.90 4.56
C TYR A 45 22.48 -6.74 5.83
N GLN A 46 23.09 -7.93 5.75
CA GLN A 46 23.26 -8.82 6.90
C GLN A 46 24.45 -8.41 7.79
N ASN A 47 25.44 -7.71 7.24
CA ASN A 47 26.69 -7.38 7.91
C ASN A 47 26.88 -5.89 8.19
N LYS A 48 25.91 -5.03 7.84
CA LYS A 48 25.99 -3.57 8.01
C LYS A 48 24.99 -3.05 9.05
N PRO A 49 25.36 -2.06 9.87
CA PRO A 49 24.42 -1.37 10.75
C PRO A 49 23.36 -0.62 9.94
N LEU A 50 22.23 -0.30 10.59
CA LEU A 50 21.18 0.54 10.01
C LEU A 50 21.78 1.85 9.45
N PRO A 51 21.38 2.29 8.25
CA PRO A 51 21.89 3.54 7.68
C PRO A 51 21.44 4.75 8.52
N ASP A 52 22.09 5.91 8.38
CA ASP A 52 21.61 7.14 9.01
C ASP A 52 20.24 7.52 8.43
N LEU A 53 19.21 7.38 9.27
CA LEU A 53 17.82 7.60 8.89
C LEU A 53 17.33 8.95 9.41
N ASN A 54 16.79 9.75 8.50
CA ASN A 54 15.98 10.88 8.92
C ASN A 54 14.53 10.42 9.13
N CYS A 55 14.20 10.00 10.36
CA CYS A 55 12.91 9.38 10.71
C CYS A 55 11.70 10.23 10.29
N TYR A 56 11.78 11.56 10.40
CA TYR A 56 10.72 12.46 9.99
C TYR A 56 10.48 12.46 8.48
N LEU A 57 11.56 12.49 7.70
CA LEU A 57 11.50 12.45 6.24
C LEU A 57 10.98 11.09 5.76
N LEU A 58 11.44 10.01 6.38
CA LEU A 58 10.97 8.65 6.11
C LEU A 58 9.46 8.51 6.37
N PHE A 59 8.99 8.97 7.54
CA PHE A 59 7.59 8.92 7.90
C PHE A 59 6.72 9.71 6.93
N GLY A 60 7.11 10.95 6.58
CA GLY A 60 6.36 11.79 5.64
C GLY A 60 6.23 11.16 4.26
N ASN A 61 7.31 10.59 3.74
CA ASN A 61 7.30 9.89 2.45
C ASN A 61 6.46 8.61 2.50
N LEU A 62 6.56 7.85 3.58
CA LEU A 62 5.78 6.62 3.77
C LEU A 62 4.28 6.92 3.90
N LEU A 63 3.91 7.98 4.62
CA LEU A 63 2.55 8.46 4.72
C LEU A 63 2.01 8.88 3.35
N LEU A 64 2.77 9.67 2.58
CA LEU A 64 2.37 10.12 1.25
C LEU A 64 2.18 8.95 0.29
N ARG A 65 3.12 7.99 0.26
CA ARG A 65 3.00 6.75 -0.53
C ARG A 65 1.75 5.96 -0.16
N TYR A 66 1.55 5.72 1.13
CA TYR A 66 0.40 4.96 1.60
C TYR A 66 -0.92 5.66 1.28
N ALA A 67 -0.98 6.97 1.42
CA ALA A 67 -2.14 7.78 1.09
C ALA A 67 -2.48 7.72 -0.40
N LEU A 68 -1.49 7.84 -1.29
CA LEU A 68 -1.68 7.72 -2.74
C LEU A 68 -2.15 6.31 -3.14
N ASN A 69 -1.51 5.27 -2.61
CA ASN A 69 -1.92 3.89 -2.85
C ASN A 69 -3.35 3.63 -2.36
N THR A 70 -3.69 4.11 -1.16
CA THR A 70 -5.03 3.99 -0.59
C THR A 70 -6.04 4.74 -1.46
N PHE A 71 -5.73 5.96 -1.90
CA PHE A 71 -6.61 6.75 -2.76
C PHE A 71 -6.97 6.02 -4.06
N PHE A 72 -5.97 5.56 -4.81
CA PHE A 72 -6.23 4.80 -6.05
C PHE A 72 -6.92 3.46 -5.76
N SER A 73 -6.57 2.79 -4.67
CA SER A 73 -7.21 1.52 -4.25
C SER A 73 -8.69 1.72 -3.94
N LEU A 74 -9.07 2.78 -3.23
CA LEU A 74 -10.47 3.09 -2.92
C LEU A 74 -11.26 3.45 -4.18
N ILE A 75 -10.66 4.18 -5.13
CA ILE A 75 -11.27 4.44 -6.45
C ILE A 75 -11.54 3.10 -7.15
N ILE A 76 -10.57 2.19 -7.18
CA ILE A 76 -10.73 0.87 -7.82
C ILE A 76 -11.83 0.07 -7.13
N ILE A 77 -11.87 0.00 -5.79
CA ILE A 77 -12.91 -0.71 -5.05
C ILE A 77 -14.29 -0.10 -5.34
N ARG A 78 -14.39 1.22 -5.31
CA ARG A 78 -15.65 1.93 -5.60
C ARG A 78 -16.12 1.66 -7.02
N LEU A 79 -15.22 1.68 -7.99
CA LEU A 79 -15.56 1.38 -9.37
C LEU A 79 -15.79 -0.12 -9.58
N LEU A 80 -15.15 -1.04 -8.85
CA LEU A 80 -15.36 -2.48 -9.03
C LEU A 80 -16.69 -2.95 -8.49
N PHE A 81 -17.10 -2.47 -7.32
CA PHE A 81 -18.30 -2.94 -6.65
C PHE A 81 -19.48 -1.98 -6.77
N ASN A 82 -19.25 -0.72 -7.15
CA ASN A 82 -20.24 0.36 -7.21
C ASN A 82 -20.98 0.63 -5.89
N GLU A 83 -20.47 0.11 -4.77
CA GLU A 83 -21.07 0.23 -3.44
C GLU A 83 -20.32 1.25 -2.59
N ARG A 84 -21.03 2.27 -2.07
CA ARG A 84 -20.41 3.30 -1.22
C ARG A 84 -19.97 2.73 0.12
N ASN A 85 -20.75 1.81 0.68
CA ASN A 85 -20.50 1.23 1.99
C ASN A 85 -19.20 0.42 2.02
N LEU A 86 -18.91 -0.35 0.95
CA LEU A 86 -17.66 -1.09 0.83
C LEU A 86 -16.44 -0.16 0.72
N MET A 87 -16.58 0.97 0.03
CA MET A 87 -15.53 1.98 -0.07
C MET A 87 -15.20 2.59 1.31
N PHE A 88 -16.21 3.00 2.08
CA PHE A 88 -15.99 3.55 3.43
C PHE A 88 -15.41 2.51 4.38
N PHE A 89 -15.95 1.28 4.38
CA PHE A 89 -15.43 0.18 5.17
C PHE A 89 -13.96 -0.11 4.86
N SER A 90 -13.61 -0.17 3.57
CA SER A 90 -12.21 -0.32 3.14
C SER A 90 -11.36 0.82 3.65
N GLY A 91 -11.82 2.07 3.53
CA GLY A 91 -11.11 3.26 3.98
C GLY A 91 -10.75 3.20 5.47
N TYR A 92 -11.70 2.80 6.31
CA TYR A 92 -11.45 2.59 7.74
C TYR A 92 -10.41 1.49 7.99
N LEU A 93 -10.50 0.36 7.28
CA LEU A 93 -9.50 -0.71 7.39
C LEU A 93 -8.12 -0.25 6.94
N PHE A 94 -8.01 0.48 5.83
CA PHE A 94 -6.73 1.03 5.36
C PHE A 94 -6.11 1.95 6.43
N ILE A 95 -6.89 2.84 7.04
CA ILE A 95 -6.36 3.73 8.10
C ILE A 95 -5.93 2.92 9.33
N PHE A 96 -6.75 1.98 9.78
CA PHE A 96 -6.45 1.14 10.93
C PHE A 96 -5.17 0.31 10.73
N LEU A 97 -5.04 -0.35 9.57
CA LEU A 97 -3.88 -1.16 9.21
C LEU A 97 -2.61 -0.29 9.08
N PHE A 98 -2.73 0.93 8.56
CA PHE A 98 -1.62 1.87 8.49
C PHE A 98 -1.08 2.21 9.87
N VAL A 99 -1.96 2.59 10.79
CA VAL A 99 -1.56 2.97 12.17
C VAL A 99 -0.83 1.80 12.83
N ILE A 100 -1.36 0.59 12.74
CA ILE A 100 -0.73 -0.61 13.31
C ILE A 100 0.64 -0.84 12.68
N LEU A 101 0.71 -0.91 11.35
CA LEU A 101 1.96 -1.23 10.65
C LEU A 101 3.05 -0.18 10.87
N VAL A 102 2.69 1.10 10.90
CA VAL A 102 3.62 2.18 11.19
C VAL A 102 4.15 2.08 12.63
N ILE A 103 3.29 1.84 13.62
CA ILE A 103 3.71 1.67 15.01
C ILE A 103 4.69 0.50 15.12
N VAL A 104 4.37 -0.64 14.51
CA VAL A 104 5.26 -1.81 14.53
C VAL A 104 6.56 -1.51 13.78
N PHE A 105 6.51 -0.83 12.64
CA PHE A 105 7.69 -0.49 11.83
C PHE A 105 8.68 0.42 12.60
N PHE A 106 8.19 1.52 13.17
CA PHE A 106 9.04 2.43 13.95
C PHE A 106 9.43 1.83 15.31
N GLY A 107 8.58 0.99 15.90
CA GLY A 107 8.93 0.23 17.10
C GLY A 107 10.11 -0.69 16.86
N LEU A 108 10.11 -1.48 15.77
CA LEU A 108 11.22 -2.35 15.41
C LEU A 108 12.53 -1.57 15.16
N LEU A 109 12.43 -0.37 14.58
CA LEU A 109 13.60 0.49 14.35
C LEU A 109 14.18 1.11 15.61
N HIS A 110 13.37 1.35 16.65
CA HIS A 110 13.82 2.04 17.87
C HIS A 110 14.23 1.07 18.98
N PHE A 111 13.59 -0.11 19.07
CA PHE A 111 13.81 -1.05 20.17
C PHE A 111 14.88 -2.11 19.90
N SER A 112 15.39 -2.22 18.67
CA SER A 112 16.37 -3.24 18.31
C SER A 112 17.53 -2.64 17.52
N ASP A 113 18.76 -2.84 17.99
CA ASP A 113 19.99 -2.46 17.27
C ASP A 113 20.26 -3.37 16.04
N GLN A 114 19.67 -4.58 16.04
CA GLN A 114 19.70 -5.54 14.93
C GLN A 114 18.30 -6.14 14.75
N PRO A 115 17.33 -5.37 14.22
CA PRO A 115 16.00 -5.90 13.96
C PRO A 115 16.10 -7.00 12.90
N ASP A 116 15.18 -7.97 12.96
CA ASP A 116 15.07 -8.95 11.88
C ASP A 116 14.73 -8.21 10.57
N TYR A 117 15.76 -8.11 9.72
CA TYR A 117 15.70 -7.40 8.45
C TYR A 117 14.60 -7.95 7.53
N LEU A 118 14.24 -9.24 7.66
CA LEU A 118 13.15 -9.83 6.89
C LEU A 118 11.80 -9.25 7.34
N ILE A 119 11.56 -9.16 8.65
CA ILE A 119 10.31 -8.61 9.20
C ILE A 119 10.15 -7.16 8.76
N LEU A 120 11.23 -6.36 8.88
CA LEU A 120 11.23 -4.96 8.48
C LEU A 120 10.92 -4.79 6.99
N PHE A 121 11.50 -5.66 6.16
CA PHE A 121 11.26 -5.69 4.72
C PHE A 121 9.81 -6.04 4.36
N TYR A 122 9.20 -7.02 5.02
CA TYR A 122 7.81 -7.39 4.78
C TYR A 122 6.83 -6.31 5.21
N ILE A 123 7.01 -5.71 6.40
CA ILE A 123 6.17 -4.60 6.87
C ILE A 123 6.25 -3.42 5.90
N ARG A 124 7.47 -3.06 5.48
CA ARG A 124 7.69 -2.01 4.49
C ARG A 124 6.94 -2.28 3.18
N ARG A 125 6.93 -3.53 2.68
CA ARG A 125 6.15 -3.89 1.48
C ARG A 125 4.66 -3.68 1.66
N PHE A 126 4.09 -4.03 2.81
CA PHE A 126 2.67 -3.78 3.11
C PHE A 126 2.32 -2.29 3.14
N LEU A 127 3.26 -1.44 3.59
CA LEU A 127 3.08 0.02 3.63
C LEU A 127 3.28 0.69 2.26
N ILE A 128 4.17 0.16 1.42
CA ILE A 128 4.52 0.79 0.13
C ILE A 128 3.68 0.26 -1.02
N GLN A 129 3.25 -1.00 -0.99
CA GLN A 129 2.57 -1.64 -2.11
C GLN A 129 1.05 -1.71 -1.85
N PRO A 130 0.21 -1.66 -2.90
CA PRO A 130 -1.25 -1.79 -2.77
C PRO A 130 -1.68 -3.25 -2.50
N LEU A 131 -1.01 -3.95 -1.57
CA LEU A 131 -1.28 -5.36 -1.23
C LEU A 131 -2.68 -5.54 -0.65
N PHE A 132 -3.16 -4.58 0.16
CA PHE A 132 -4.52 -4.61 0.71
C PHE A 132 -5.59 -4.54 -0.37
N LEU A 133 -5.34 -3.83 -1.48
CA LEU A 133 -6.28 -3.83 -2.61
C LEU A 133 -6.42 -5.25 -3.19
N VAL A 134 -5.30 -5.91 -3.43
CA VAL A 134 -5.27 -7.29 -3.96
C VAL A 134 -5.99 -8.26 -3.01
N LEU A 135 -5.86 -8.05 -1.70
CA LEU A 135 -6.55 -8.83 -0.68
C LEU A 135 -8.06 -8.54 -0.62
N PHE A 136 -8.46 -7.27 -0.72
CA PHE A 136 -9.85 -6.84 -0.55
C PHE A 136 -10.74 -7.18 -1.76
N ILE A 137 -10.19 -7.18 -2.98
CA ILE A 137 -10.96 -7.53 -4.19
C ILE A 137 -11.62 -8.92 -4.07
N PRO A 138 -10.89 -10.03 -3.83
CA PRO A 138 -11.51 -11.35 -3.70
C PRO A 138 -12.41 -11.47 -2.46
N ALA A 139 -12.06 -10.80 -1.35
CA ALA A 139 -12.86 -10.80 -0.15
C ALA A 139 -14.26 -10.20 -0.39
N PHE A 140 -14.33 -9.02 -1.00
CA PHE A 140 -15.62 -8.38 -1.34
C PHE A 140 -16.35 -9.11 -2.47
N TYR A 141 -15.61 -9.73 -3.39
CA TYR A 141 -16.22 -10.57 -4.42
C TYR A 141 -16.98 -11.75 -3.81
N TYR A 142 -16.36 -12.47 -2.86
CA TYR A 142 -17.02 -13.55 -2.14
C TYR A 142 -18.20 -13.06 -1.30
N GLN A 143 -18.05 -11.92 -0.61
CA GLN A 143 -19.13 -11.34 0.17
C GLN A 143 -20.37 -11.03 -0.67
N GLN A 144 -20.20 -10.51 -1.90
CA GLN A 144 -21.33 -10.26 -2.81
C GLN A 144 -21.95 -11.54 -3.36
N LEU A 145 -21.20 -12.63 -3.47
CA LEU A 145 -21.73 -13.90 -3.97
C LEU A 145 -22.63 -14.59 -2.94
N THR A 146 -22.28 -14.46 -1.66
CA THR A 146 -23.02 -15.06 -0.53
C THR A 146 -24.26 -14.27 -0.14
N ARG A 147 -24.37 -13.00 -0.57
CA ARG A 147 -25.48 -12.10 -0.25
C ARG A 147 -26.53 -12.10 -1.34
#